data_AF-A0A838SIR0-F1
#
_entry.id   AF-A0A838SIR0-F1
#
_cell.length_a   1.000
_cell.length_b   1.000
_cell.length_c   1.000
_cell.angle_alpha   90.00
_cell.angle_beta   90.00
_cell.angle_gamma   90.00
#
_symmetry.space_group_name_H-M   'P 1'
#
loop_
_entity.id
_entity.type
_entity.pdbx_description
1 polymer ?
#
loop_
_entity_poly.entity_id
_entity_poly.type
_entity_poly.pdbx_seq_one_letter_code
_entity_poly.pdbx_strand_id
1 'polypeptide(L)'
;MTGNRTVFIDFLHLFALAGLAIAQPLYDLLGQNPEFFVSHKASPGLIIGMVFVLSIGVALGLVLVELAAWLVGERVRRRMHRVLVFGLAFLTVLPPAQRLIGGNDLLMVGFALMIGLFFSVLYVHWQAVRLFVTVLSPVVVAFPLWFLMLTPVGRLVLPEVIEAQADIAINNP
;
A
#
# COMPACT_ATOMS: atom_id res chain seq x y z
N MET A 1 5.86 -30.58 -2.05
CA MET A 1 5.45 -29.56 -1.05
C MET A 1 6.06 -28.16 -1.31
N THR A 2 6.49 -27.83 -2.54
CA THR A 2 7.19 -26.57 -2.86
C THR A 2 6.29 -25.45 -3.42
N GLY A 3 5.05 -25.75 -3.83
CA GLY A 3 4.16 -24.76 -4.47
C GLY A 3 3.59 -23.68 -3.54
N ASN A 4 3.32 -23.99 -2.27
CA ASN A 4 2.68 -23.03 -1.37
C ASN A 4 3.59 -21.86 -0.98
N ARG A 5 4.91 -22.09 -0.88
CA ARG A 5 5.87 -21.05 -0.48
C ARG A 5 5.97 -19.95 -1.53
N THR A 6 6.01 -20.32 -2.81
CA THR A 6 6.08 -19.36 -3.91
C THR A 6 4.80 -18.53 -4.01
N VAL A 7 3.64 -19.14 -3.83
CA VAL A 7 2.34 -18.42 -3.86
C VAL A 7 2.22 -17.44 -2.70
N PHE A 8 2.66 -17.82 -1.50
CA PHE A 8 2.65 -16.92 -0.35
C PHE A 8 3.56 -15.70 -0.55
N ILE A 9 4.75 -15.90 -1.13
CA ILE A 9 5.67 -14.80 -1.46
C ILE A 9 5.08 -13.90 -2.55
N ASP A 10 4.45 -14.47 -3.58
CA ASP A 10 3.74 -13.71 -4.61
C ASP A 10 2.68 -12.79 -3.97
N PHE A 11 1.90 -13.30 -3.02
CA PHE A 11 0.91 -12.48 -2.31
C PHE A 11 1.57 -11.40 -1.47
N LEU A 12 2.63 -11.71 -0.72
CA LEU A 12 3.38 -10.70 0.04
C LEU A 12 3.90 -9.58 -0.87
N HIS A 13 4.35 -9.91 -2.09
CA HIS A 13 4.79 -8.90 -3.05
C HIS A 13 3.64 -8.00 -3.51
N LEU A 14 2.43 -8.54 -3.73
CA LEU A 14 1.26 -7.71 -4.02
C LEU A 14 0.93 -6.76 -2.86
N PHE A 15 1.02 -7.23 -1.61
CA PHE A 15 0.84 -6.37 -0.45
C PHE A 15 1.89 -5.26 -0.37
N ALA A 16 3.18 -5.59 -0.52
CA ALA A 16 4.25 -4.61 -0.49
C ALA A 16 4.11 -3.56 -1.61
N LEU A 17 3.86 -4.01 -2.84
CA LEU A 17 3.72 -3.14 -4.00
C LEU A 17 2.42 -2.31 -3.95
N ALA A 18 1.31 -2.85 -3.47
CA ALA A 18 0.08 -2.07 -3.25
C ALA A 18 0.26 -1.02 -2.15
N GLY A 19 1.00 -1.37 -1.09
CA GLY A 19 1.39 -0.44 -0.03
C GLY A 19 2.16 0.76 -0.59
N LEU A 20 3.13 0.53 -1.48
CA LEU A 20 3.88 1.60 -2.15
C LEU A 20 3.06 2.38 -3.19
N ALA A 21 2.32 1.66 -4.03
CA ALA A 21 1.64 2.23 -5.18
C ALA A 21 0.41 3.06 -4.81
N ILE A 22 -0.25 2.69 -3.71
CA ILE A 22 -1.59 3.19 -3.37
C ILE A 22 -1.59 3.72 -1.93
N ALA A 23 -1.25 2.89 -0.94
CA ALA A 23 -1.41 3.27 0.46
C ALA A 23 -0.48 4.44 0.84
N GLN A 24 0.79 4.40 0.42
CA GLN A 24 1.77 5.42 0.78
C GLN A 24 1.43 6.81 0.22
N PRO A 25 1.14 6.99 -1.08
CA PRO A 25 0.75 8.29 -1.60
C PRO A 25 -0.52 8.83 -0.92
N LEU A 26 -1.49 7.96 -0.65
CA LEU A 26 -2.72 8.35 0.05
C LEU A 26 -2.46 8.75 1.49
N TYR A 27 -1.65 8.00 2.24
CA TYR A 27 -1.27 8.36 3.60
C TYR A 27 -0.42 9.61 3.67
N ASP A 28 0.48 9.82 2.71
CA ASP A 28 1.28 11.05 2.63
C ASP A 28 0.38 12.27 2.39
N LEU A 29 -0.54 12.16 1.42
CA LEU A 29 -1.51 13.21 1.12
C LEU A 29 -2.43 13.50 2.31
N LEU A 30 -3.03 12.47 2.90
CA LEU A 30 -3.98 12.61 4.00
C LEU A 30 -3.29 13.02 5.31
N GLY A 31 -2.05 12.57 5.51
CA GLY A 31 -1.25 12.88 6.69
C GLY A 31 -0.81 14.35 6.71
N GLN A 32 -0.54 14.91 5.53
CA GLN A 32 -0.25 16.33 5.36
C GLN A 32 -1.50 17.22 5.41
N ASN A 33 -2.70 16.65 5.23
CA ASN A 33 -3.97 17.39 5.15
C ASN A 33 -5.01 16.90 6.19
N PRO A 34 -4.73 17.00 7.51
CA PRO A 34 -5.62 16.51 8.56
C PRO A 34 -6.98 17.23 8.59
N GLU A 35 -7.06 18.46 8.09
CA GLU A 35 -8.29 19.26 7.98
C GLU A 35 -9.35 18.57 7.11
N PHE A 36 -8.94 17.68 6.18
CA PHE A 36 -9.86 16.86 5.42
C PHE A 36 -10.73 15.98 6.34
N PHE A 37 -10.14 15.38 7.39
CA PHE A 37 -10.90 14.56 8.32
C PHE A 37 -11.81 15.39 9.24
N VAL A 38 -11.33 16.56 9.66
CA VAL A 38 -12.09 17.47 10.53
C VAL A 38 -13.30 18.05 9.79
N SER A 39 -13.10 18.53 8.56
CA SER A 39 -14.18 19.08 7.72
C SER A 39 -15.26 18.04 7.41
N HIS A 40 -14.88 16.78 7.24
CA HIS A 40 -15.81 15.67 7.02
C HIS A 40 -16.34 15.04 8.32
N LYS A 41 -16.00 15.59 9.49
CA LYS A 41 -16.37 15.04 10.82
C LYS A 41 -16.08 13.54 10.92
N ALA A 42 -14.94 13.11 10.37
CA ALA A 42 -14.54 11.72 10.36
C ALA A 42 -14.34 11.23 11.79
N SER A 43 -15.04 10.15 12.15
CA SER A 43 -14.84 9.51 13.45
C SER A 43 -13.51 8.76 13.49
N PRO A 44 -12.92 8.53 14.68
CA PRO A 44 -11.73 7.69 14.84
C PRO A 44 -11.86 6.33 14.15
N GLY A 45 -13.02 5.69 14.31
CA GLY A 45 -13.34 4.41 13.67
C GLY A 45 -13.35 4.46 12.14
N LEU A 46 -13.79 5.58 11.54
CA LEU A 46 -13.74 5.76 10.09
C LEU A 46 -12.29 5.86 9.59
N ILE A 47 -11.44 6.58 10.32
CA ILE A 47 -10.01 6.72 9.98
C ILE A 47 -9.31 5.35 10.09
N ILE A 48 -9.54 4.60 11.17
CA ILE A 48 -9.00 3.24 11.34
C ILE A 48 -9.51 2.31 10.23
N GLY A 49 -10.80 2.37 9.90
CA GLY A 49 -11.39 1.59 8.82
C GLY A 49 -10.74 1.90 7.46
N MET A 50 -10.51 3.18 7.16
CA MET A 50 -9.79 3.59 5.95
C MET A 50 -8.36 3.05 5.94
N VAL A 51 -7.63 3.14 7.05
CA VAL A 51 -6.27 2.58 7.17
C VAL A 51 -6.28 1.06 6.93
N PHE A 52 -7.26 0.35 7.46
CA PHE A 52 -7.42 -1.09 7.22
C PHE A 52 -7.71 -1.39 5.74
N VAL A 53 -8.62 -0.64 5.12
CA VAL A 53 -8.96 -0.80 3.69
C VAL A 53 -7.75 -0.53 2.81
N LEU A 54 -6.99 0.53 3.06
CA LEU A 54 -5.82 0.89 2.25
C LEU A 54 -4.66 -0.08 2.44
N SER A 55 -4.40 -0.55 3.68
CA SER A 55 -3.26 -1.44 3.95
C SER A 55 -3.53 -2.90 3.61
N ILE A 56 -4.76 -3.37 3.87
CA ILE A 56 -5.13 -4.78 3.74
C ILE A 56 -6.19 -4.96 2.67
N GLY A 57 -7.27 -4.18 2.68
CA GLY A 57 -8.40 -4.35 1.78
C GLY A 57 -8.03 -4.31 0.29
N VAL A 58 -7.23 -3.33 -0.12
CA VAL A 58 -6.77 -3.17 -1.52
C VAL A 58 -5.92 -4.36 -1.95
N ALA A 59 -4.87 -4.68 -1.19
CA ALA A 59 -3.98 -5.80 -1.51
C ALA A 59 -4.73 -7.15 -1.50
N LEU A 60 -5.63 -7.34 -0.54
CA LEU A 60 -6.48 -8.52 -0.46
C LEU A 60 -7.40 -8.64 -1.68
N GLY A 61 -7.97 -7.53 -2.15
CA GLY A 61 -8.75 -7.49 -3.39
C GLY A 61 -7.93 -7.97 -4.60
N LEU A 62 -6.67 -7.53 -4.72
CA LEU A 62 -5.77 -7.98 -5.79
C LEU A 62 -5.44 -9.48 -5.67
N VAL A 63 -5.20 -9.97 -4.46
CA VAL A 63 -4.99 -11.40 -4.21
C VAL A 63 -6.23 -12.22 -4.57
N LEU A 64 -7.44 -11.74 -4.24
CA LEU A 64 -8.68 -12.41 -4.61
C LEU A 64 -8.88 -12.47 -6.12
N VAL A 65 -8.52 -11.41 -6.85
CA VAL A 65 -8.52 -11.41 -8.32
C VAL A 65 -7.53 -12.44 -8.87
N GLU A 66 -6.33 -12.53 -8.29
CA GLU A 66 -5.35 -13.55 -8.68
C GLU A 66 -5.85 -14.98 -8.37
N LEU A 67 -6.49 -15.19 -7.22
CA LEU A 67 -7.10 -16.47 -6.85
C LEU A 67 -8.27 -16.84 -7.77
N ALA A 68 -9.09 -15.87 -8.19
CA ALA A 68 -10.13 -16.11 -9.18
C ALA A 68 -9.52 -16.54 -10.53
N ALA A 69 -8.40 -15.93 -10.94
CA ALA A 69 -7.65 -16.34 -12.12
C ALA A 69 -7.05 -17.75 -12.00
N TRP A 70 -6.77 -18.21 -10.78
CA TRP A 70 -6.31 -19.57 -10.52
C TRP A 70 -7.37 -20.63 -10.84
N LEU A 71 -8.65 -20.31 -10.65
CA LEU A 71 -9.78 -21.19 -11.03
C LEU A 71 -9.84 -21.48 -12.54
N VAL A 72 -9.36 -20.54 -13.37
CA VAL A 72 -9.27 -20.71 -14.82
C VAL A 72 -8.02 -21.51 -15.21
N GLY A 73 -6.95 -21.38 -14.43
CA GLY A 73 -5.77 -22.22 -14.54
C GLY A 73 -4.48 -21.52 -14.15
N GLU A 74 -3.48 -22.34 -13.85
CA GLU A 74 -2.19 -21.90 -13.30
C GLU A 74 -1.40 -21.00 -14.28
N ARG A 75 -1.62 -21.14 -15.59
CA ARG A 75 -1.02 -20.26 -16.60
C ARG A 75 -1.67 -18.86 -16.62
N VAL A 76 -2.98 -18.78 -16.36
CA VAL A 76 -3.73 -17.51 -16.30
C VAL A 76 -3.35 -16.76 -15.03
N ARG A 77 -3.31 -17.45 -13.87
CA ARG A 77 -2.83 -16.89 -12.60
C ARG A 77 -1.47 -16.20 -12.75
N ARG A 78 -0.47 -16.90 -13.31
CA ARG A 78 0.87 -16.32 -13.48
C ARG A 78 0.91 -15.11 -14.40
N ARG A 79 0.07 -15.08 -15.44
CA ARG A 79 -0.05 -13.88 -16.30
C ARG A 79 -0.71 -12.74 -15.54
N MET A 80 -1.79 -13.02 -14.80
CA MET A 80 -2.47 -12.04 -13.96
C MET A 80 -1.51 -11.43 -12.94
N HIS A 81 -0.76 -12.25 -12.21
CA HIS A 81 0.23 -11.78 -11.24
C HIS A 81 1.25 -10.80 -11.85
N ARG A 82 1.80 -11.12 -13.03
CA ARG A 82 2.75 -10.23 -13.73
C ARG A 82 2.12 -8.90 -14.16
N VAL A 83 0.86 -8.94 -14.61
CA VAL A 83 0.10 -7.73 -14.97
C VAL A 83 -0.14 -6.87 -13.74
N LEU A 84 -0.50 -7.48 -12.61
CA LEU A 84 -0.68 -6.77 -11.34
C LEU A 84 0.63 -6.14 -10.86
N VAL A 85 1.74 -6.90 -10.86
CA VAL A 85 3.07 -6.37 -10.51
C VAL A 85 3.47 -5.20 -11.41
N PHE A 86 3.25 -5.33 -12.73
CA PHE A 86 3.49 -4.25 -13.68
C PHE A 86 2.65 -3.01 -13.35
N GLY A 87 1.34 -3.18 -13.16
CA GLY A 87 0.42 -2.09 -12.85
C GLY A 87 0.78 -1.37 -11.56
N LEU A 88 1.12 -2.12 -10.51
CA LEU A 88 1.56 -1.54 -9.23
C LEU A 88 2.90 -0.83 -9.34
N ALA A 89 3.87 -1.39 -10.08
CA ALA A 89 5.15 -0.73 -10.32
C ALA A 89 4.97 0.57 -11.12
N PHE A 90 4.11 0.55 -12.14
CA PHE A 90 3.73 1.73 -12.90
C PHE A 90 3.10 2.81 -11.99
N LEU A 91 2.12 2.45 -11.17
CA LEU A 91 1.48 3.38 -10.22
C LEU A 91 2.49 3.95 -9.22
N THR A 92 3.44 3.14 -8.74
CA THR A 92 4.47 3.59 -7.78
C THR A 92 5.36 4.69 -8.37
N VAL A 93 5.66 4.62 -9.67
CA VAL A 93 6.52 5.58 -10.37
C VAL A 93 5.76 6.85 -10.77
N LEU A 94 4.43 6.80 -10.83
CA LEU A 94 3.63 7.90 -11.35
C LEU A 94 3.76 9.20 -10.51
N PRO A 95 3.63 9.20 -9.17
CA PRO A 95 3.81 10.41 -8.37
C PRO A 95 5.20 11.08 -8.52
N PRO A 96 6.34 10.35 -8.43
CA PRO A 96 7.63 10.97 -8.66
C PRO A 96 7.83 11.40 -10.12
N ALA A 97 7.29 10.67 -11.10
CA ALA A 97 7.34 11.09 -12.50
C ALA A 97 6.62 12.43 -12.74
N GLN A 98 5.46 12.63 -12.09
CA GLN A 98 4.73 13.90 -12.16
C GLN A 98 5.54 15.06 -11.58
N ARG A 99 6.29 14.83 -10.49
CA ARG A 99 7.13 15.86 -9.87
C ARG A 99 8.33 16.24 -10.75
N LEU A 100 8.86 15.30 -11.54
CA LEU A 100 10.06 15.52 -12.37
C LEU A 100 9.74 16.00 -13.79
N ILE A 101 8.61 15.59 -14.37
CA ILE A 101 8.25 15.77 -15.79
C ILE A 101 6.90 16.49 -15.96
N GLY A 102 6.40 17.16 -14.91
CA GLY A 102 5.02 17.69 -14.79
C GLY A 102 4.55 18.76 -15.78
N GLY A 103 5.19 18.92 -16.93
CA GLY A 103 4.76 19.79 -18.03
C GLY A 103 4.19 19.06 -19.26
N ASN A 104 4.30 17.73 -19.33
CA ASN A 104 3.76 16.94 -20.45
C ASN A 104 3.28 15.55 -19.99
N ASP A 105 1.96 15.39 -19.93
CA ASP A 105 1.29 14.16 -19.46
C ASP A 105 1.72 12.92 -20.26
N LEU A 106 1.94 13.06 -21.57
CA LEU A 106 2.34 11.94 -22.42
C LEU A 106 3.77 11.47 -22.09
N LEU A 107 4.69 12.40 -21.85
CA LEU A 107 6.06 12.07 -21.45
C LEU A 107 6.09 11.47 -20.04
N MET A 108 5.29 12.01 -19.11
CA MET A 108 5.17 11.48 -17.76
C MET A 108 4.66 10.03 -17.77
N VAL A 109 3.56 9.76 -18.45
CA VAL A 109 2.97 8.42 -18.56
C VAL A 109 3.90 7.48 -19.30
N GLY A 110 4.50 7.93 -20.41
CA GLY A 110 5.48 7.14 -21.17
C GLY A 110 6.69 6.74 -20.32
N PHE A 111 7.22 7.66 -19.52
CA PHE A 111 8.32 7.39 -18.61
C PHE A 111 7.92 6.39 -17.51
N ALA A 112 6.78 6.59 -16.86
CA ALA A 112 6.27 5.67 -15.84
C ALA A 112 6.01 4.28 -16.41
N LEU A 113 5.46 4.16 -17.62
CA LEU A 113 5.26 2.89 -18.33
C LEU A 113 6.60 2.19 -18.59
N MET A 114 7.60 2.93 -19.06
CA MET A 114 8.92 2.39 -19.36
C MET A 114 9.58 1.83 -18.09
N ILE A 115 9.59 2.59 -16.99
CA ILE A 115 10.18 2.16 -15.72
C ILE A 115 9.39 0.99 -15.11
N GLY A 116 8.05 1.06 -15.11
CA GLY A 116 7.20 -0.03 -14.61
C GLY A 116 7.39 -1.32 -15.40
N LEU A 117 7.53 -1.23 -16.73
CA LEU A 117 7.78 -2.37 -17.60
C LEU A 117 9.16 -2.96 -17.33
N PHE A 118 10.17 -2.10 -17.26
CA PHE A 118 11.54 -2.50 -16.94
C PHE A 118 11.59 -3.25 -15.60
N PHE A 119 10.98 -2.69 -14.56
CA PHE A 119 10.89 -3.33 -13.24
C PHE A 119 10.18 -4.69 -13.30
N SER A 120 9.04 -4.79 -13.99
CA SER A 120 8.28 -6.04 -14.11
C SER A 120 9.06 -7.13 -14.86
N VAL A 121 9.78 -6.77 -15.92
CA VAL A 121 10.68 -7.70 -16.63
C VAL A 121 11.80 -8.17 -15.70
N LEU A 122 12.43 -7.25 -14.98
CA LEU A 122 13.48 -7.56 -14.00
C LEU A 122 12.97 -8.46 -12.87
N TYR A 123 11.75 -8.24 -12.39
CA TYR A 123 11.09 -9.05 -11.36
C TYR A 123 10.92 -10.52 -11.79
N VAL A 124 10.60 -10.77 -13.07
CA VAL A 124 10.44 -12.13 -13.59
C VAL A 124 11.79 -12.84 -13.74
N HIS A 125 12.82 -12.13 -14.17
CA HIS A 125 14.10 -12.73 -14.54
C HIS A 125 15.10 -12.81 -13.38
N TRP A 126 15.09 -11.87 -12.44
CA TRP A 126 16.14 -11.73 -11.43
C TRP A 126 15.62 -12.00 -10.01
N GLN A 127 16.28 -12.94 -9.32
CA GLN A 127 15.97 -13.25 -7.92
C GLN A 127 16.21 -12.07 -6.97
N ALA A 128 17.21 -11.24 -7.25
CA ALA A 128 17.52 -10.05 -6.44
C ALA A 128 16.35 -9.08 -6.33
N VAL A 129 15.59 -8.89 -7.40
CA VAL A 129 14.44 -7.97 -7.45
C VAL A 129 13.28 -8.52 -6.62
N ARG A 130 13.05 -9.84 -6.66
CA ARG A 130 12.06 -10.49 -5.78
C ARG A 130 12.46 -10.37 -4.31
N LEU A 131 13.73 -10.60 -4.00
CA LEU A 131 14.28 -10.40 -2.65
C LEU A 131 14.10 -8.96 -2.17
N PHE A 132 14.36 -7.97 -3.02
CA PHE A 132 14.12 -6.57 -2.71
C PHE A 132 12.65 -6.32 -2.32
N VAL A 133 11.69 -6.83 -3.10
CA VAL A 133 10.26 -6.70 -2.76
C VAL A 133 9.91 -7.47 -1.47
N THR A 134 10.51 -8.63 -1.23
CA THR A 134 10.33 -9.37 0.03
C THR A 134 10.84 -8.56 1.23
N VAL A 135 12.01 -7.93 1.11
CA VAL A 135 12.58 -7.05 2.14
C VAL A 135 11.70 -5.81 2.35
N LEU A 136 10.98 -5.37 1.33
CA LEU A 136 9.97 -4.31 1.45
C LEU A 136 8.66 -4.77 2.12
N SER A 137 8.41 -6.06 2.34
CA SER A 137 7.14 -6.51 2.95
C SER A 137 6.77 -5.84 4.30
N PRO A 138 7.70 -5.44 5.19
CA PRO A 138 7.35 -4.74 6.43
C PRO A 138 6.65 -3.40 6.18
N VAL A 139 6.78 -2.83 4.98
CA VAL A 139 6.13 -1.57 4.56
C VAL A 139 4.61 -1.58 4.77
N VAL A 140 3.98 -2.75 4.58
CA VAL A 140 2.53 -2.96 4.79
C VAL A 140 2.10 -2.56 6.20
N VAL A 141 2.97 -2.74 7.18
CA VAL A 141 2.74 -2.39 8.58
C VAL A 141 3.41 -1.06 8.92
N ALA A 142 4.58 -0.77 8.36
CA ALA A 142 5.31 0.45 8.65
C ALA A 142 4.54 1.71 8.23
N PHE A 143 3.92 1.72 7.05
CA PHE A 143 3.15 2.87 6.58
C PHE A 143 1.92 3.22 7.41
N PRO A 144 1.00 2.29 7.75
CA PRO A 144 -0.13 2.62 8.60
C PRO A 144 0.30 3.02 10.01
N LEU A 145 1.34 2.41 10.57
CA LEU A 145 1.90 2.82 11.86
C LEU A 145 2.46 4.23 11.80
N TRP A 146 3.24 4.54 10.76
CA TRP A 146 3.78 5.88 10.55
C TRP A 146 2.66 6.91 10.41
N PHE A 147 1.64 6.61 9.60
CA PHE A 147 0.48 7.47 9.41
C PHE A 147 -0.25 7.75 10.72
N LEU A 148 -0.58 6.72 11.50
CA LEU A 148 -1.35 6.87 12.73
C LEU A 148 -0.56 7.45 13.89
N MET A 149 0.75 7.23 13.97
CA MET A 149 1.55 7.64 15.13
C MET A 149 2.33 8.94 14.91
N LEU A 150 2.81 9.19 13.69
CA LEU A 150 3.74 10.29 13.41
C LEU A 150 3.08 11.46 12.68
N THR A 151 1.86 11.33 12.17
CA THR A 151 1.17 12.43 11.49
C THR A 151 0.16 13.14 12.40
N PRO A 152 -0.24 14.38 12.08
CA PRO A 152 -1.28 15.10 12.82
C PRO A 152 -2.61 14.35 12.92
N VAL A 153 -2.91 13.45 11.97
CA VAL A 153 -4.13 12.63 11.96
C VAL A 153 -4.18 11.69 13.17
N GLY A 154 -3.04 11.26 13.69
CA GLY A 154 -2.96 10.42 14.90
C GLY A 154 -3.66 11.03 16.11
N ARG A 155 -3.64 12.36 16.23
CA ARG A 155 -4.30 13.10 17.32
C ARG A 155 -5.83 13.03 17.24
N LEU A 156 -6.38 12.78 16.05
CA LEU A 156 -7.82 12.61 15.86
C LEU A 156 -8.29 11.20 16.26
N VAL A 157 -7.37 10.23 16.27
CA VAL A 157 -7.67 8.82 16.57
C VAL A 157 -7.34 8.45 18.02
N LEU A 158 -6.28 9.03 18.59
CA LEU A 158 -5.81 8.80 19.96
C LEU A 158 -6.37 9.70 21.10
N PRO A 159 -7.46 10.51 20.97
CA PRO A 159 -7.98 11.28 22.11
C PRO A 159 -8.37 10.44 23.33
N GLU A 160 -8.96 9.26 23.10
CA GLU A 160 -9.49 8.39 24.17
C GLU A 160 -8.42 7.84 25.12
N VAL A 161 -7.17 7.67 24.66
CA VAL A 161 -6.09 7.14 25.51
C VAL A 161 -5.66 8.18 26.56
N ILE A 162 -5.73 9.47 26.23
CA ILE A 162 -5.36 10.55 27.15
C ILE A 162 -6.46 10.75 28.21
N GLU A 163 -7.74 10.71 27.82
CA GLU A 163 -8.85 10.79 28.78
C GLU A 163 -8.95 9.53 29.65
N ALA A 164 -8.76 8.33 29.10
CA ALA A 164 -8.76 7.09 29.88
C ALA A 164 -7.58 7.01 30.87
N GLN A 165 -6.40 7.52 30.51
CA GLN A 165 -5.26 7.61 31.45
C GLN A 165 -5.48 8.69 32.53
N ALA A 166 -6.12 9.82 32.18
CA ALA A 166 -6.49 10.84 33.16
C ALA A 166 -7.52 10.31 34.16
N ASP A 167 -8.54 9.56 33.71
CA ASP A 167 -9.58 9.00 34.58
C ASP A 167 -9.04 7.87 35.49
N ILE A 168 -8.08 7.07 35.00
CA ILE A 168 -7.38 6.06 35.81
C ILE A 168 -6.48 6.71 36.87
N ALA A 169 -5.85 7.86 36.57
CA ALA A 169 -5.03 8.60 37.52
C ALA A 169 -5.86 9.33 38.60
N ILE A 170 -7.11 9.71 38.31
CA ILE A 170 -8.01 10.35 39.29
C ILE A 170 -8.69 9.31 40.20
N ASN A 171 -8.96 8.10 39.71
CA ASN A 171 -9.67 7.06 40.48
C ASN A 171 -8.75 6.10 41.28
N ASN A 172 -7.44 6.32 41.31
CA ASN A 172 -6.52 5.57 42.16
C ASN A 172 -5.60 6.53 42.96
N PRO A 173 -6.09 7.14 44.05
CA PRO A 173 -5.25 7.88 45.00
C PRO A 173 -4.31 6.97 45.78
#